data_AF-A0A3D5T7A0-F1
#
_entry.id   AF-A0A3D5T7A0-F1
#
_cell.length_a   1.000
_cell.length_b   1.000
_cell.length_c   1.000
_cell.angle_alpha   90.00
_cell.angle_beta   90.00
_cell.angle_gamma   90.00
#
_symmetry.space_group_name_H-M   'P 1'
#
loop_
_entity.id
_entity.type
_entity.pdbx_description
1 polymer ?
#
loop_
_entity_poly.entity_id
_entity_poly.type
_entity_poly.pdbx_seq_one_letter_code
_entity_poly.pdbx_strand_id
1 'polypeptide(L)'
;QMMVDGISVLSLTCLIPFKAKAWLDLKERKLNGEQVDSKNIKKHKNDVLRLAQLITDNTRQDLSPEIAEDMKKFLYEIADETVDLKSLGIRGTDKQKMIDVLFQCYGLKDNA
;
A
#
# COMPACT_ATOMS: atom_id res chain seq x y z
N GLN A 1 -2.00 4.47 -20.04
CA GLN A 1 -1.23 3.21 -19.96
C GLN A 1 0.20 3.53 -20.39
N MET A 2 1.19 3.23 -19.54
CA MET A 2 2.59 3.51 -19.85
C MET A 2 3.19 2.30 -20.55
N MET A 3 3.75 2.53 -21.74
CA MET A 3 4.43 1.50 -22.53
C MET A 3 5.92 1.79 -22.46
N VAL A 4 6.70 0.83 -21.96
CA VAL A 4 8.17 0.87 -22.02
C VAL A 4 8.60 -0.32 -22.86
N ASP A 5 9.27 -0.05 -23.98
CA ASP A 5 9.78 -1.07 -24.91
C ASP A 5 8.71 -2.08 -25.39
N GLY A 6 7.47 -1.63 -25.59
CA GLY A 6 6.36 -2.48 -26.03
C GLY A 6 5.70 -3.30 -24.92
N ILE A 7 6.15 -3.16 -23.67
CA ILE A 7 5.56 -3.81 -22.49
C ILE A 7 4.64 -2.83 -21.77
N SER A 8 3.41 -3.25 -21.50
CA SER A 8 2.49 -2.49 -20.64
C SER A 8 2.98 -2.53 -19.20
N VAL A 9 3.60 -1.44 -18.76
CA VAL A 9 4.06 -1.31 -17.38
C VAL A 9 2.88 -0.85 -16.53
N LEU A 10 2.46 -1.71 -15.60
CA LEU A 10 1.55 -1.30 -14.54
C LEU A 10 2.26 -0.20 -13.74
N SER A 11 1.65 0.98 -13.61
CA SER A 11 2.27 2.04 -12.84
C SER A 11 2.45 1.59 -11.39
N LEU A 12 3.53 2.03 -10.76
CA LEU A 12 3.81 1.74 -9.35
C LEU A 12 2.62 2.14 -8.46
N THR A 13 1.91 3.20 -8.84
CA THR A 13 0.68 3.68 -8.20
C THR A 13 -0.47 2.69 -8.28
N CYS A 14 -0.57 1.86 -9.32
CA CYS A 14 -1.59 0.82 -9.42
C CYS A 14 -1.18 -0.45 -8.65
N LEU A 15 0.11 -0.76 -8.55
CA LEU A 15 0.61 -1.94 -7.84
C LEU A 15 0.38 -1.88 -6.31
N ILE A 16 0.44 -0.68 -5.74
CA ILE A 16 0.23 -0.47 -4.31
C ILE A 16 -1.17 -0.96 -3.86
N PRO A 17 -2.29 -0.54 -4.49
CA PRO A 17 -3.62 -1.05 -4.18
C PRO A 17 -3.78 -2.57 -4.27
N PHE A 18 -3.22 -3.19 -5.31
CA PHE A 18 -3.27 -4.66 -5.42
C PHE A 18 -2.56 -5.35 -4.25
N LYS A 19 -1.41 -4.82 -3.81
CA LYS A 19 -0.68 -5.38 -2.68
C LYS A 19 -1.36 -5.10 -1.35
N ALA A 20 -1.98 -3.93 -1.19
CA ALA A 20 -2.78 -3.58 -0.02
C ALA A 20 -3.99 -4.51 0.13
N LYS A 21 -4.72 -4.76 -0.96
CA LYS A 21 -5.83 -5.72 -0.97
C LYS A 21 -5.38 -7.13 -0.61
N ALA A 22 -4.31 -7.62 -1.24
CA ALA A 22 -3.76 -8.94 -0.90
C ALA A 22 -3.34 -9.04 0.58
N TRP A 23 -2.84 -7.95 1.17
CA TRP A 23 -2.51 -7.92 2.59
C TRP A 23 -3.75 -8.04 3.48
N LEU A 24 -4.82 -7.28 3.17
CA LEU A 24 -6.10 -7.35 3.87
C LEU A 24 -6.70 -8.75 3.79
N ASP A 25 -6.75 -9.33 2.59
CA ASP A 25 -7.31 -10.66 2.36
C ASP A 25 -6.53 -11.73 3.14
N LEU A 26 -5.19 -11.69 3.12
CA LEU A 26 -4.37 -12.65 3.88
C LEU A 26 -4.54 -12.47 5.40
N LYS A 27 -4.74 -11.24 5.88
CA LYS A 27 -5.04 -10.99 7.30
C LYS A 27 -6.39 -11.57 7.68
N GLU A 28 -7.42 -11.30 6.89
CA GLU A 28 -8.79 -11.79 7.12
C GLU A 28 -8.85 -13.32 7.12
N ARG A 29 -8.25 -13.96 6.11
CA ARG A 29 -8.15 -15.43 6.04
C ARG A 29 -7.46 -16.02 7.27
N LYS A 30 -6.38 -15.38 7.75
CA LYS A 30 -5.70 -15.80 8.97
C LYS A 30 -6.57 -15.63 10.21
N LEU A 31 -7.34 -14.55 10.32
CA LEU A 31 -8.30 -14.33 11.41
C LEU A 31 -9.43 -15.37 11.39
N ASN A 32 -9.85 -15.81 10.20
CA ASN A 32 -10.84 -16.87 10.00
C ASN A 32 -10.29 -18.28 10.27
N GLY A 33 -9.04 -18.41 10.72
CA GLY A 33 -8.44 -19.70 11.10
C GLY A 33 -7.82 -20.47 9.93
N GLU A 34 -7.71 -19.87 8.73
CA GLU A 34 -7.01 -20.51 7.63
C GLU A 34 -5.50 -20.58 7.87
N GLN A 35 -4.86 -21.61 7.32
CA GLN A 35 -3.41 -21.78 7.35
C GLN A 35 -2.75 -20.80 6.37
N VAL A 36 -2.44 -19.61 6.87
CA VAL A 36 -1.75 -18.54 6.13
C VAL A 36 -0.35 -18.33 6.69
N ASP A 37 0.67 -18.41 5.82
CA ASP A 37 2.04 -18.07 6.21
C ASP A 37 2.14 -16.57 6.53
N SER A 38 2.49 -16.27 7.77
CA SER A 38 2.67 -14.89 8.25
C SER A 38 3.79 -14.16 7.51
N LYS A 39 4.72 -14.89 6.87
CA LYS A 39 5.73 -14.31 5.98
C LYS A 39 5.10 -13.67 4.75
N ASN A 40 4.02 -14.24 4.21
CA ASN A 40 3.32 -13.67 3.06
C ASN A 40 2.64 -12.35 3.44
N ILE A 41 1.95 -12.32 4.58
CA ILE A 41 1.36 -11.08 5.13
C ILE A 41 2.45 -10.01 5.30
N LYS A 42 3.57 -10.34 5.97
CA LYS A 42 4.70 -9.40 6.15
C LYS A 42 5.28 -8.94 4.81
N LYS A 43 5.40 -9.83 3.82
CA LYS A 43 5.91 -9.50 2.49
C LYS A 43 5.05 -8.44 1.79
N HIS A 44 3.73 -8.63 1.73
CA HIS A 44 2.84 -7.67 1.06
C HIS A 44 2.87 -6.30 1.75
N LYS A 45 2.86 -6.26 3.08
CA LYS A 45 3.03 -5.03 3.88
C LYS A 45 4.31 -4.28 3.51
N ASN A 46 5.43 -5.00 3.52
CA ASN A 46 6.74 -4.43 3.25
C ASN A 46 6.88 -3.94 1.81
N ASP A 47 6.30 -4.65 0.85
CA ASP A 47 6.31 -4.25 -0.55
C ASP A 47 5.52 -2.95 -0.76
N VAL A 48 4.36 -2.77 -0.11
CA VAL A 48 3.60 -1.52 -0.17
C VAL A 48 4.45 -0.35 0.33
N LEU A 49 5.10 -0.51 1.49
CA LEU A 49 5.96 0.54 2.04
C LEU A 49 7.17 0.83 1.15
N ARG A 50 7.78 -0.20 0.56
CA ARG A 50 8.88 0.01 -0.38
C ARG A 50 8.44 0.80 -1.61
N LEU A 51 7.28 0.47 -2.18
CA LEU A 51 6.71 1.18 -3.33
C LEU A 51 6.29 2.60 -2.96
N ALA A 52 5.78 2.83 -1.75
CA ALA A 52 5.38 4.15 -1.28
C ALA A 52 6.54 5.16 -1.25
N GLN A 53 7.78 4.72 -1.08
CA GLN A 53 8.96 5.60 -1.17
C GLN A 53 9.18 6.20 -2.57
N LEU A 54 8.63 5.57 -3.60
CA LEU A 54 8.73 6.02 -4.98
C LEU A 54 7.61 7.00 -5.36
N ILE A 55 6.62 7.17 -4.46
CA ILE A 55 5.52 8.10 -4.62
C ILE A 55 5.99 9.48 -4.14
N THR A 56 5.66 10.50 -4.92
CA THR A 56 5.97 11.90 -4.60
C THR A 56 4.69 12.65 -4.28
N ASP A 57 4.80 13.81 -3.64
CA ASP A 57 3.65 14.66 -3.28
C ASP A 57 2.83 15.13 -4.50
N ASN A 58 3.39 15.05 -5.70
CA ASN A 58 2.72 15.39 -6.96
C ASN A 58 2.09 14.19 -7.67
N THR A 59 2.37 12.97 -7.22
CA THR A 59 1.82 11.76 -7.82
C THR A 59 0.33 11.67 -7.49
N ARG A 60 -0.52 11.49 -8.50
CA ARG A 60 -1.96 11.28 -8.34
C ARG A 60 -2.39 10.07 -9.14
N GLN A 61 -3.27 9.27 -8.56
CA GLN A 61 -3.85 8.10 -9.19
C GLN A 61 -5.30 7.95 -8.76
N ASP A 62 -6.21 8.04 -9.73
CA ASP A 62 -7.62 7.76 -9.47
C ASP A 62 -7.81 6.25 -9.27
N LEU A 63 -8.62 5.92 -8.26
CA LEU A 63 -9.03 4.55 -7.95
C LEU A 63 -10.54 4.44 -8.17
N SER A 64 -11.01 3.23 -8.53
CA SER A 64 -12.44 2.94 -8.46
C SER A 64 -12.90 2.97 -6.99
N PRO A 65 -14.20 3.21 -6.72
CA PRO A 65 -14.72 3.29 -5.35
C PRO A 65 -14.37 2.07 -4.49
N GLU A 66 -14.50 0.87 -5.04
CA GLU A 66 -14.16 -0.39 -4.36
C GLU A 66 -12.67 -0.44 -3.95
N ILE A 67 -11.77 -0.10 -4.88
CA ILE A 67 -10.33 -0.12 -4.61
C ILE A 67 -9.95 1.00 -3.63
N ALA A 68 -10.64 2.15 -3.69
CA ALA A 68 -10.45 3.25 -2.77
C ALA A 68 -10.82 2.87 -1.33
N GLU A 69 -11.93 2.14 -1.14
CA GLU A 69 -12.36 1.62 0.18
C GLU A 69 -11.34 0.63 0.75
N ASP A 70 -10.90 -0.35 -0.06
CA ASP A 70 -9.86 -1.30 0.34
C ASP A 70 -8.55 -0.56 0.70
N MET A 71 -8.18 0.45 -0.08
CA MET A 71 -6.99 1.26 0.22
C MET A 71 -7.14 2.07 1.50
N LYS A 72 -8.29 2.69 1.76
CA LYS A 72 -8.56 3.38 3.03
C LYS A 72 -8.42 2.40 4.19
N LYS A 73 -9.06 1.23 4.11
CA LYS A 73 -8.99 0.19 5.15
C LYS A 73 -7.54 -0.23 5.43
N PHE A 74 -6.75 -0.48 4.39
CA PHE A 74 -5.33 -0.79 4.53
C PHE A 74 -4.57 0.32 5.25
N LEU A 75 -4.77 1.58 4.85
CA LEU A 75 -4.07 2.74 5.43
C LEU A 75 -4.41 2.96 6.92
N TYR A 76 -5.65 2.68 7.32
CA TYR A 76 -6.03 2.68 8.73
C TYR A 76 -5.39 1.53 9.51
N GLU A 77 -5.46 0.30 8.99
CA GLU A 77 -4.88 -0.85 9.70
C GLU A 77 -3.34 -0.81 9.80
N ILE A 78 -2.66 -0.26 8.79
CA ILE A 78 -1.19 -0.13 8.80
C ILE A 78 -0.71 0.97 9.76
N ALA A 79 -1.56 1.95 10.07
CA ALA A 79 -1.26 3.01 11.04
C ALA A 79 -1.06 2.43 12.46
N ASP A 80 -1.76 1.35 12.80
CA ASP A 80 -1.64 0.67 14.10
C ASP A 80 -0.57 -0.43 14.10
N GLU A 81 -0.16 -0.92 12.93
CA GLU A 81 0.83 -1.99 12.81
C GLU A 81 2.26 -1.54 13.12
N THR A 82 2.99 -2.31 13.93
CA THR A 82 4.42 -2.08 14.12
C THR A 82 5.20 -2.45 12.86
N VAL A 83 6.04 -1.54 12.37
CA VAL A 83 6.91 -1.76 11.21
C VAL A 83 8.30 -1.23 11.50
N ASP A 84 9.30 -2.08 11.29
CA ASP A 84 10.70 -1.67 11.31
C ASP A 84 11.13 -1.16 9.94
N LEU A 85 10.97 0.14 9.71
CA LEU A 85 11.37 0.81 8.47
C LEU A 85 12.88 0.70 8.20
N LYS A 86 13.71 0.64 9.25
CA LYS A 86 15.17 0.54 9.11
C LYS A 86 15.54 -0.82 8.51
N SER A 87 14.92 -1.91 8.96
CA SER A 87 15.10 -3.24 8.40
C SER A 87 14.69 -3.35 6.93
N LEU A 88 13.80 -2.46 6.48
CA LEU A 88 13.35 -2.39 5.09
C LEU A 88 14.26 -1.55 4.20
N GLY A 89 15.31 -0.93 4.75
CA GLY A 89 16.20 -0.01 4.05
C GLY A 89 15.63 1.40 3.88
N ILE A 90 14.50 1.70 4.53
CA ILE A 90 13.80 2.99 4.43
C ILE A 90 14.42 3.96 5.43
N ARG A 91 14.90 5.10 4.94
CA ARG A 91 15.58 6.14 5.75
C ARG A 91 15.06 7.52 5.35
N GLY A 92 15.06 8.46 6.29
CA GLY A 92 14.67 9.86 6.01
C GLY A 92 13.16 10.11 5.92
N THR A 93 12.33 9.11 6.25
CA THR A 93 10.88 9.24 6.41
C THR A 93 10.40 8.38 7.57
N ASP A 94 9.20 8.66 8.05
CA ASP A 94 8.50 7.84 9.04
C ASP A 94 7.23 7.22 8.45
N LYS A 95 6.63 6.31 9.20
CA LYS A 95 5.45 5.56 8.76
C LYS A 95 4.25 6.48 8.51
N GLN A 96 4.07 7.50 9.36
CA GLN A 96 2.93 8.40 9.26
C GLN A 96 3.02 9.23 7.99
N LYS A 97 4.21 9.79 7.69
CA LYS A 97 4.45 10.56 6.48
C LYS A 97 4.20 9.72 5.21
N MET A 98 4.60 8.45 5.21
CA MET A 98 4.31 7.55 4.09
C MET A 98 2.81 7.30 3.91
N ILE A 99 2.09 7.10 5.02
CA ILE A 99 0.64 6.95 5.01
C ILE A 99 -0.03 8.22 4.47
N ASP A 100 0.41 9.40 4.90
CA ASP A 100 -0.13 10.69 4.46
C ASP A 100 0.08 10.92 2.95
N VAL A 101 1.27 10.57 2.42
CA VAL A 101 1.56 10.62 0.98
C VAL A 101 0.64 9.69 0.20
N LEU A 102 0.35 8.49 0.70
CA LEU A 102 -0.58 7.56 0.06
C LEU A 102 -2.02 8.09 0.10
N PHE A 103 -2.48 8.62 1.23
CA PHE A 103 -3.78 9.28 1.31
C PHE A 103 -3.92 10.41 0.29
N GLN A 104 -2.88 11.22 0.11
CA GLN A 104 -2.86 12.30 -0.85
C GLN A 104 -2.77 11.81 -2.30
N CYS A 105 -1.96 10.78 -2.58
CA CYS A 105 -1.78 10.20 -3.90
C CYS A 105 -3.10 9.66 -4.48
N TYR A 106 -3.92 9.04 -3.63
CA TYR A 106 -5.17 8.40 -4.03
C TYR A 106 -6.42 9.24 -3.76
N GLY A 107 -6.27 10.50 -3.31
CA GLY A 107 -7.40 11.37 -3.01
C GLY A 107 -8.31 10.83 -1.90
N LEU A 108 -7.73 10.15 -0.90
CA LEU A 108 -8.46 9.43 0.14
C LEU A 108 -8.60 10.22 1.45
N LYS A 109 -7.97 11.41 1.57
CA LYS A 109 -8.21 12.28 2.73
C LYS A 109 -9.66 12.70 2.71
N ASP A 110 -10.36 12.43 3.81
CA ASP A 110 -11.70 12.98 3.99
C ASP A 110 -11.56 14.50 4.01
N ASN A 111 -12.31 15.17 3.13
CA ASN A 111 -12.48 16.62 3.19
C ASN A 111 -13.32 16.90 4.45
N ALA A 112 -12.65 17.02 5.59
CA ALA A 112 -13.26 17.54 6.81
C ALA A 112 -13.57 19.03 6.64
#